data_AF-A0A3A8RSG1-F1
#
_entry.id   AF-A0A3A8RSG1-F1
#
_cell.length_a   1.000
_cell.length_b   1.000
_cell.length_c   1.000
_cell.angle_alpha   90.00
_cell.angle_beta   90.00
_cell.angle_gamma   90.00
#
_symmetry.space_group_name_H-M   'P 1'
#
loop_
_entity.id
_entity.type
_entity.pdbx_description
1 polymer ?
#
loop_
_entity_poly.entity_id
_entity_poly.type
_entity_poly.pdbx_seq_one_letter_code
_entity_poly.pdbx_strand_id
1 'polypeptide(L)'
;MLLVPSCAAWLGCAEAGLPSDEVKGPDVVWSDPREGTATVSDGDLLPGCGEPDAGSVEPDAGVPDTSVLVTADSRFHASTGVTVVPQDLSTRDLELLVPDPSGVGFDRRSGTPVPGGMRFENIPDGEFFVRSNHLYYLTRERRFDLGVNRVGRPDAVYSPVTYTPVAADLSQMDPWQDYESISSPGTLFQVVSGDVDLAASLDFTAWPSAGTTSHQDPDAFLTGFTGYPLPVLDPAKGDRVYVNQLNAVPSGTLPSGAPMAYTTVTSSQHLPSFAFTPDGTTPLSLTSSLQPTPRSEFSMEWRLSEFTRWRADVNPDSTLSLPIFQVLPVPHGLEDGWVGYQGELLNLTLPRGENGVITRRMAFGNPYPASWGVLGYATYTFRAGAPVVVGARGHYPTGSITVVDRLEHFIAGPIVPKISPPREVRIDGLDAYVSRSVGTTQPVVSWRQPVLGTPQAYSVTLTKLTDSSVTPPAKRFYVPGDRTYLRLPPNALEPASTYFLRVTADGSPGFEPWRAPSISMERLPGSSASTFSAAFTTP
;
A
#
# COMPACT_ATOMS: atom_id res chain seq x y z
N MET A 1 -39.44 -28.68 24.31
CA MET A 1 -38.05 -29.21 24.20
C MET A 1 -37.67 -29.08 22.73
N LEU A 2 -36.43 -28.66 22.44
CA LEU A 2 -36.01 -28.01 21.19
C LEU A 2 -36.64 -26.62 20.98
N LEU A 3 -35.76 -25.61 20.87
CA LEU A 3 -36.04 -24.21 20.62
C LEU A 3 -35.13 -23.75 19.49
N VAL A 4 -35.66 -22.92 18.60
CA VAL A 4 -34.95 -22.23 17.52
C VAL A 4 -35.17 -20.73 17.76
N PRO A 5 -34.14 -19.87 17.65
CA PRO A 5 -34.30 -18.44 17.40
C PRO A 5 -34.04 -18.16 15.91
N SER A 6 -35.01 -17.74 15.09
CA SER A 6 -35.77 -16.47 15.09
C SER A 6 -35.10 -15.42 14.20
N CYS A 7 -35.78 -15.06 13.11
CA CYS A 7 -35.35 -14.09 12.10
C CYS A 7 -36.56 -13.22 11.66
N ALA A 8 -36.30 -11.97 11.22
CA ALA A 8 -37.29 -10.93 10.81
C ALA A 8 -38.22 -10.40 11.95
N ALA A 9 -38.87 -9.23 11.90
CA ALA A 9 -39.38 -8.36 10.82
C ALA A 9 -39.59 -6.90 11.37
N TRP A 10 -39.91 -5.79 10.65
CA TRP A 10 -40.15 -5.41 9.24
C TRP A 10 -40.05 -3.86 9.14
N LEU A 11 -39.56 -3.22 8.06
CA LEU A 11 -40.25 -2.74 6.84
C LEU A 11 -41.47 -1.79 7.00
N GLY A 12 -41.39 -0.64 6.29
CA GLY A 12 -42.48 0.27 5.91
C GLY A 12 -42.33 0.65 4.42
N CYS A 13 -43.42 0.98 3.72
CA CYS A 13 -43.57 0.62 2.30
C CYS A 13 -43.14 1.65 1.23
N ALA A 14 -42.67 1.08 0.10
CA ALA A 14 -42.86 1.49 -1.30
C ALA A 14 -42.15 2.76 -1.86
N GLU A 15 -40.93 2.59 -2.37
CA GLU A 15 -40.66 2.50 -3.83
C GLU A 15 -39.30 1.81 -4.06
N ALA A 16 -38.97 1.44 -5.30
CA ALA A 16 -37.90 0.47 -5.58
C ALA A 16 -36.48 1.00 -5.31
N GLY A 17 -35.81 0.45 -4.29
CA GLY A 17 -34.39 0.64 -4.00
C GLY A 17 -33.65 -0.71 -3.99
N LEU A 18 -32.46 -0.74 -4.60
CA LEU A 18 -31.54 -1.88 -4.54
C LEU A 18 -31.06 -2.10 -3.09
N PRO A 19 -30.60 -3.31 -2.71
CA PRO A 19 -29.97 -3.51 -1.41
C PRO A 19 -28.81 -2.54 -1.26
N SER A 20 -28.71 -1.92 -0.08
CA SER A 20 -27.56 -1.12 0.30
C SER A 20 -26.35 -2.04 0.42
N ASP A 21 -25.58 -2.16 -0.66
CA ASP A 21 -24.19 -2.58 -0.57
C ASP A 21 -23.55 -1.72 0.53
N GLU A 22 -23.12 -2.38 1.59
CA GLU A 22 -22.31 -1.77 2.64
C GLU A 22 -21.13 -1.09 1.94
N VAL A 23 -21.09 0.24 2.01
CA VAL A 23 -20.03 1.02 1.36
C VAL A 23 -18.78 0.88 2.22
N LYS A 24 -18.15 -0.30 2.13
CA LYS A 24 -16.71 -0.40 2.27
C LYS A 24 -16.14 0.75 1.44
N GLY A 25 -15.26 1.52 2.08
CA GLY A 25 -14.46 2.51 1.38
C GLY A 25 -13.81 1.86 0.15
N PRO A 26 -13.33 2.67 -0.81
CA PRO A 26 -12.50 2.10 -1.84
C PRO A 26 -11.36 1.41 -1.10
N ASP A 27 -11.09 0.14 -1.39
CA ASP A 27 -9.83 -0.45 -0.99
C ASP A 27 -8.76 0.46 -1.61
N VAL A 28 -8.21 1.37 -0.80
CA VAL A 28 -6.92 1.96 -1.07
C VAL A 28 -6.02 0.76 -0.98
N VAL A 29 -5.80 0.15 -2.15
CA VAL A 29 -4.86 -0.95 -2.29
C VAL A 29 -3.51 -0.33 -2.05
N TRP A 30 -3.16 -0.24 -0.77
CA TRP A 30 -1.81 -0.26 -0.26
C TRP A 30 -1.20 -1.54 -0.83
N SER A 31 -0.71 -1.44 -2.07
CA SER A 31 0.13 -2.48 -2.65
C SER A 31 1.47 -2.32 -1.98
N ASP A 32 1.51 -2.86 -0.77
CA ASP A 32 2.70 -2.99 0.02
C ASP A 32 3.77 -3.67 -0.85
N PRO A 33 4.91 -3.00 -1.13
CA PRO A 33 5.97 -3.61 -1.94
C PRO A 33 6.61 -4.81 -1.25
N ARG A 34 6.36 -5.00 0.05
CA ARG A 34 6.97 -6.00 0.92
C ARG A 34 6.35 -7.41 0.75
N GLU A 35 5.88 -7.75 -0.46
CA GLU A 35 5.43 -9.10 -0.84
C GLU A 35 6.61 -10.10 -0.86
N GLY A 36 6.92 -10.62 0.32
CA GLY A 36 7.89 -11.68 0.54
C GLY A 36 7.74 -12.20 1.97
N THR A 37 7.29 -13.45 2.10
CA THR A 37 7.23 -14.15 3.39
C THR A 37 8.65 -14.37 3.90
N ALA A 38 9.11 -13.49 4.79
CA ALA A 38 10.31 -13.73 5.58
C ALA A 38 10.00 -14.78 6.63
N THR A 39 10.09 -16.06 6.27
CA THR A 39 10.23 -17.14 7.25
C THR A 39 11.62 -17.05 7.85
N VAL A 40 11.75 -16.37 8.99
CA VAL A 40 12.97 -16.41 9.79
C VAL A 40 13.06 -17.81 10.38
N SER A 41 13.89 -18.65 9.77
CA SER A 41 14.30 -19.92 10.36
C SER A 41 15.15 -19.62 11.58
N ASP A 42 14.84 -20.21 12.74
CA ASP A 42 15.74 -20.20 13.90
C ASP A 42 17.05 -20.93 13.54
N GLY A 43 18.05 -20.14 13.14
CA GLY A 43 19.42 -20.56 12.88
C GLY A 43 20.37 -19.77 13.78
N ASP A 44 21.27 -20.48 14.45
CA ASP A 44 22.16 -19.90 15.47
C ASP A 44 22.88 -18.63 14.98
N LEU A 45 22.71 -17.53 15.73
CA LEU A 45 23.45 -16.29 15.54
C LEU A 45 24.94 -16.52 15.84
N LEU A 46 25.72 -16.80 14.80
CA LEU A 46 27.17 -16.96 14.90
C LEU A 46 27.86 -15.63 15.27
N PRO A 47 28.67 -15.59 16.35
CA PRO A 47 29.43 -14.39 16.71
C PRO A 47 30.83 -14.39 16.06
N GLY A 48 31.34 -13.21 15.75
CA GLY A 48 32.80 -12.96 15.64
C GLY A 48 33.28 -12.37 14.31
N CYS A 49 33.84 -11.17 14.39
CA CYS A 49 34.47 -10.47 13.28
C CYS A 49 35.82 -11.11 12.88
N GLY A 50 36.13 -11.12 11.58
CA GLY A 50 37.48 -11.36 11.06
C GLY A 50 38.05 -10.08 10.43
N GLU A 51 39.34 -9.80 10.68
CA GLU A 51 40.04 -8.62 10.14
C GLU A 51 40.31 -8.75 8.63
N PRO A 52 40.39 -7.64 7.87
CA PRO A 52 40.68 -7.67 6.44
C PRO A 52 42.18 -7.84 6.19
N ASP A 53 42.57 -9.00 5.67
CA ASP A 53 43.96 -9.27 5.28
C ASP A 53 44.30 -8.55 3.96
N ALA A 54 45.32 -7.69 3.99
CA ALA A 54 45.62 -6.74 2.90
C ALA A 54 46.50 -7.35 1.81
N GLY A 55 45.96 -8.32 1.07
CA GLY A 55 46.61 -8.90 -0.12
C GLY A 55 46.59 -7.95 -1.32
N SER A 56 47.76 -7.51 -1.79
CA SER A 56 47.89 -6.71 -3.02
C SER A 56 47.62 -7.55 -4.27
N VAL A 57 46.61 -7.19 -5.05
CA VAL A 57 46.28 -7.86 -6.32
C VAL A 57 46.79 -7.04 -7.50
N GLU A 58 47.53 -7.66 -8.41
CA GLU A 58 47.97 -7.05 -9.67
C GLU A 58 46.76 -6.72 -10.58
N PRO A 59 46.85 -5.70 -11.45
CA PRO A 59 45.77 -5.35 -12.36
C PRO A 59 45.68 -6.37 -13.50
N ASP A 60 44.93 -7.46 -13.29
CA ASP A 60 44.53 -8.36 -14.37
C ASP A 60 43.72 -7.56 -15.42
N ALA A 61 43.96 -7.84 -16.69
CA ALA A 61 43.34 -7.16 -17.82
C ALA A 61 41.92 -7.73 -18.02
N GLY A 62 41.05 -7.40 -17.06
CA GLY A 62 39.87 -8.17 -16.73
C GLY A 62 38.94 -8.49 -17.88
N VAL A 63 38.55 -9.77 -17.95
CA VAL A 63 37.28 -10.18 -18.54
C VAL A 63 36.18 -9.32 -17.90
N PRO A 64 35.27 -8.69 -18.67
CA PRO A 64 34.19 -7.89 -18.09
C PRO A 64 33.40 -8.72 -17.07
N ASP A 65 33.07 -8.13 -15.91
CA ASP A 65 32.22 -8.78 -14.93
C ASP A 65 30.79 -8.88 -15.50
N THR A 66 30.51 -10.00 -16.15
CA THR A 66 29.18 -10.35 -16.69
C THR A 66 28.24 -10.90 -15.62
N SER A 67 28.66 -10.93 -14.35
CA SER A 67 27.81 -11.40 -13.27
C SER A 67 26.86 -10.32 -12.77
N VAL A 68 25.72 -10.74 -12.23
CA VAL A 68 24.75 -9.88 -11.55
C VAL A 68 24.57 -10.41 -10.14
N LEU A 69 24.71 -9.54 -9.13
CA LEU A 69 24.46 -9.87 -7.73
C LEU A 69 23.12 -9.27 -7.30
N VAL A 70 22.23 -10.13 -6.78
CA VAL A 70 20.97 -9.72 -6.16
C VAL A 70 21.07 -9.93 -4.64
N THR A 71 20.84 -8.88 -3.85
CA THR A 71 20.77 -8.89 -2.38
C THR A 71 19.33 -8.70 -1.92
N ALA A 72 19.04 -8.86 -0.63
CA ALA A 72 17.68 -8.68 -0.11
C ALA A 72 17.60 -8.29 1.37
N ASP A 73 18.51 -7.43 1.85
CA ASP A 73 18.66 -7.17 3.29
C ASP A 73 17.43 -6.47 3.89
N SER A 74 16.88 -7.04 4.96
CA SER A 74 15.77 -6.45 5.72
C SER A 74 16.32 -5.45 6.74
N ARG A 75 15.81 -4.22 6.72
CA ARG A 75 16.22 -3.13 7.59
C ARG A 75 15.09 -2.84 8.58
N PHE A 76 15.32 -3.18 9.84
CA PHE A 76 14.33 -3.10 10.93
C PHE A 76 14.52 -1.81 11.71
N HIS A 77 13.54 -0.92 11.62
CA HIS A 77 13.50 0.39 12.25
C HIS A 77 12.81 0.26 13.62
N ALA A 78 13.60 0.34 14.68
CA ALA A 78 13.13 0.29 16.06
C ALA A 78 13.59 1.54 16.84
N SER A 79 13.06 1.72 18.05
CA SER A 79 13.41 2.86 18.92
C SER A 79 14.89 2.89 19.35
N THR A 80 15.62 1.79 19.15
CA THR A 80 17.07 1.66 19.37
C THR A 80 17.92 1.95 18.11
N GLY A 81 17.30 2.23 16.97
CA GLY A 81 17.94 2.45 15.66
C GLY A 81 17.61 1.36 14.63
N VAL A 82 18.32 1.39 13.50
CA VAL A 82 18.11 0.48 12.37
C VAL A 82 19.00 -0.76 12.49
N THR A 83 18.39 -1.95 12.50
CA THR A 83 19.11 -3.24 12.46
C THR A 83 18.99 -3.87 11.07
N VAL A 84 20.12 -4.26 10.48
CA VAL A 84 20.15 -4.92 9.16
C VAL A 84 20.27 -6.43 9.33
N VAL A 85 19.33 -7.17 8.74
CA VAL A 85 19.28 -8.63 8.75
C VAL A 85 19.33 -9.14 7.31
N PRO A 86 20.45 -9.73 6.87
CA PRO A 86 20.55 -10.38 5.57
C PRO A 86 19.45 -11.45 5.41
N GLN A 87 18.88 -11.53 4.21
CA GLN A 87 17.87 -12.55 3.89
C GLN A 87 18.48 -13.64 3.03
N ASP A 88 18.18 -14.90 3.35
CA ASP A 88 18.49 -15.99 2.42
C ASP A 88 17.59 -15.89 1.19
N LEU A 89 18.22 -15.94 0.02
CA LEU A 89 17.56 -15.94 -1.28
C LEU A 89 17.45 -17.34 -1.89
N SER A 90 18.05 -18.37 -1.29
CA SER A 90 18.16 -19.73 -1.84
C SER A 90 16.82 -20.39 -2.16
N THR A 91 15.75 -19.99 -1.47
CA THR A 91 14.38 -20.51 -1.64
C THR A 91 13.45 -19.55 -2.39
N ARG A 92 13.88 -18.32 -2.73
CA ARG A 92 13.03 -17.36 -3.44
C ARG A 92 12.93 -17.72 -4.92
N ASP A 93 11.74 -17.52 -5.49
CA ASP A 93 11.51 -17.57 -6.92
C ASP A 93 12.12 -16.34 -7.61
N LEU A 94 13.40 -16.45 -7.96
CA LEU A 94 14.22 -15.40 -8.55
C LEU A 94 14.89 -15.89 -9.84
N GLU A 95 14.65 -15.19 -10.95
CA GLU A 95 15.32 -15.44 -12.24
C GLU A 95 15.67 -14.11 -12.92
N LEU A 96 16.67 -14.14 -13.81
CA LEU A 96 16.85 -13.06 -14.79
C LEU A 96 16.26 -13.46 -16.14
N LEU A 97 15.53 -12.55 -16.77
CA LEU A 97 15.00 -12.69 -18.12
C LEU A 97 15.78 -11.77 -19.06
N VAL A 98 16.64 -12.37 -19.88
CA VAL A 98 17.46 -11.68 -20.89
C VAL A 98 16.69 -11.68 -22.21
N PRO A 99 16.34 -10.51 -22.81
CA PRO A 99 15.67 -10.46 -24.10
C PRO A 99 16.49 -11.15 -25.19
N ASP A 100 15.84 -11.95 -26.04
CA ASP A 100 16.52 -12.58 -27.17
C ASP A 100 16.99 -11.53 -28.20
N PRO A 101 18.20 -11.61 -28.77
CA PRO A 101 18.71 -10.67 -29.77
C PRO A 101 17.85 -10.54 -31.04
N SER A 102 17.03 -11.54 -31.37
CA SER A 102 16.04 -11.48 -32.46
C SER A 102 14.81 -10.60 -32.14
N GLY A 103 14.68 -10.13 -30.89
CA GLY A 103 13.55 -9.34 -30.40
C GLY A 103 12.29 -10.17 -30.07
N VAL A 104 12.40 -11.51 -30.10
CA VAL A 104 11.29 -12.44 -29.84
C VAL A 104 11.69 -13.45 -28.76
N GLY A 105 11.06 -13.35 -27.59
CA GLY A 105 11.31 -14.24 -26.46
C GLY A 105 12.38 -13.73 -25.49
N PHE A 106 12.64 -14.55 -24.47
CA PHE A 106 13.58 -14.27 -23.39
C PHE A 106 14.31 -15.55 -23.01
N ASP A 107 15.63 -15.47 -22.87
CA ASP A 107 16.44 -16.49 -22.22
C ASP A 107 16.33 -16.35 -20.70
N ARG A 108 16.27 -17.48 -19.99
CA ARG A 108 16.04 -17.54 -18.53
C ARG A 108 17.32 -17.95 -17.83
N ARG A 109 17.76 -17.13 -16.87
CA ARG A 109 18.97 -17.39 -16.09
C ARG A 109 18.62 -17.58 -14.62
N SER A 110 18.86 -18.79 -14.13
CA SER A 110 18.84 -19.10 -12.69
C SER A 110 20.11 -18.59 -12.02
N GLY A 111 20.01 -18.22 -10.76
CA GLY A 111 21.13 -17.77 -9.95
C GLY A 111 21.66 -18.88 -9.04
N THR A 112 22.89 -18.70 -8.58
CA THR A 112 23.55 -19.54 -7.57
C THR A 112 23.61 -18.76 -6.26
N PRO A 113 23.17 -19.33 -5.12
CA PRO A 113 23.37 -18.70 -3.81
C PRO A 113 24.85 -18.47 -3.51
N VAL A 114 25.18 -17.29 -2.97
CA VAL A 114 26.53 -16.89 -2.56
C VAL A 114 26.46 -16.15 -1.22
N PRO A 115 27.56 -16.01 -0.47
CA PRO A 115 27.59 -15.13 0.70
C PRO A 115 27.10 -13.72 0.34
N GLY A 116 26.04 -13.26 1.00
CA GLY A 116 25.43 -11.95 0.78
C GLY A 116 24.37 -11.87 -0.34
N GLY A 117 23.98 -12.96 -1.02
CA GLY A 117 22.86 -12.91 -1.96
C GLY A 117 22.81 -14.05 -2.99
N MET A 118 22.27 -13.75 -4.18
CA MET A 118 22.21 -14.67 -5.31
C MET A 118 22.98 -14.09 -6.50
N ARG A 119 23.90 -14.88 -7.07
CA ARG A 119 24.76 -14.48 -8.18
C ARG A 119 24.33 -15.16 -9.47
N PHE A 120 24.19 -14.38 -10.53
CA PHE A 120 23.82 -14.84 -11.87
C PHE A 120 25.00 -14.66 -12.80
N GLU A 121 25.43 -15.72 -13.50
CA GLU A 121 26.63 -15.71 -14.33
C GLU A 121 26.31 -15.61 -15.84
N ASN A 122 27.28 -15.12 -16.61
CA ASN A 122 27.21 -15.02 -18.07
C ASN A 122 26.01 -14.19 -18.57
N ILE A 123 25.70 -13.09 -17.88
CA ILE A 123 24.62 -12.17 -18.27
C ILE A 123 25.21 -11.13 -19.25
N PRO A 124 24.78 -11.11 -20.52
CA PRO A 124 25.37 -10.22 -21.53
C PRO A 124 25.18 -8.74 -21.17
N ASP A 125 25.97 -7.86 -21.78
CA ASP A 125 25.75 -6.41 -21.67
C ASP A 125 24.45 -6.01 -22.38
N GLY A 126 23.58 -5.30 -21.67
CA GLY A 126 22.26 -4.93 -22.15
C GLY A 126 21.25 -4.77 -21.02
N GLU A 127 19.98 -4.78 -21.38
CA GLU A 127 18.87 -4.82 -20.42
C GLU A 127 18.41 -6.24 -20.16
N PHE A 128 17.97 -6.51 -18.94
CA PHE A 128 17.30 -7.72 -18.53
C PHE A 128 16.25 -7.38 -17.47
N PHE A 129 15.27 -8.26 -17.27
CA PHE A 129 14.42 -8.17 -16.08
C PHE A 129 15.02 -8.98 -14.94
N VAL A 130 15.07 -8.41 -13.75
CA VAL A 130 15.06 -9.19 -12.50
C VAL A 130 13.60 -9.57 -12.24
N ARG A 131 13.24 -10.86 -12.28
CA ARG A 131 11.92 -11.35 -11.84
C ARG A 131 12.03 -11.88 -10.42
N SER A 132 11.25 -11.31 -9.50
CA SER A 132 11.03 -11.85 -8.16
C SER A 132 9.53 -12.10 -7.97
N ASN A 133 9.11 -13.37 -7.93
CA ASN A 133 7.69 -13.77 -7.92
C ASN A 133 6.90 -13.09 -9.08
N HIS A 134 5.92 -12.24 -8.77
CA HIS A 134 5.04 -11.56 -9.72
C HIS A 134 5.57 -10.17 -10.17
N LEU A 135 6.73 -9.75 -9.66
CA LEU A 135 7.38 -8.47 -9.88
C LEU A 135 8.54 -8.61 -10.88
N TYR A 136 8.63 -7.68 -11.81
CA TYR A 136 9.63 -7.67 -12.89
C TYR A 136 10.28 -6.27 -12.96
N TYR A 137 11.60 -6.21 -12.86
CA TYR A 137 12.36 -4.94 -12.85
C TYR A 137 13.30 -4.87 -14.05
N LEU A 138 12.99 -4.03 -15.04
CA LEU A 138 13.88 -3.81 -16.18
C LEU A 138 15.09 -2.99 -15.72
N THR A 139 16.28 -3.57 -15.84
CA THR A 139 17.52 -2.94 -15.38
C THR A 139 18.70 -3.28 -16.30
N ARG A 140 19.80 -2.55 -16.10
CA ARG A 140 21.15 -2.86 -16.61
C ARG A 140 22.16 -3.01 -15.48
N GLU A 141 21.70 -2.84 -14.23
CA GLU A 141 22.55 -2.76 -13.04
C GLU A 141 23.05 -4.15 -12.65
N ARG A 142 24.37 -4.29 -12.47
CA ARG A 142 25.01 -5.55 -12.04
C ARG A 142 24.85 -5.81 -10.53
N ARG A 143 24.24 -4.87 -9.79
CA ARG A 143 23.91 -5.00 -8.36
C ARG A 143 22.47 -4.53 -8.13
N PHE A 144 21.67 -5.35 -7.49
CA PHE A 144 20.24 -5.11 -7.26
C PHE A 144 19.85 -5.53 -5.85
N ASP A 145 19.19 -4.66 -5.08
CA ASP A 145 18.76 -4.93 -3.70
C ASP A 145 17.23 -5.08 -3.63
N LEU A 146 16.76 -6.32 -3.45
CA LEU A 146 15.37 -6.64 -3.11
C LEU A 146 15.08 -6.47 -1.61
N GLY A 147 15.95 -5.74 -0.90
CA GLY A 147 15.79 -5.40 0.51
C GLY A 147 14.56 -4.54 0.77
N VAL A 148 14.11 -4.56 2.02
CA VAL A 148 12.91 -3.87 2.49
C VAL A 148 13.22 -3.15 3.80
N ASN A 149 12.57 -2.01 4.06
CA ASN A 149 12.47 -1.51 5.42
C ASN A 149 11.26 -2.14 6.12
N ARG A 150 11.32 -2.25 7.44
CA ARG A 150 10.27 -2.78 8.33
C ARG A 150 10.24 -1.96 9.61
N VAL A 151 9.06 -1.79 10.20
CA VAL A 151 8.91 -1.21 11.54
C VAL A 151 9.12 -2.30 12.60
N GLY A 152 9.65 -1.90 13.75
CA GLY A 152 9.83 -2.76 14.92
C GLY A 152 11.10 -3.59 14.86
N ARG A 153 11.20 -4.54 15.79
CA ARG A 153 12.39 -5.37 16.04
C ARG A 153 12.55 -6.57 15.07
N PRO A 154 13.79 -6.96 14.72
CA PRO A 154 14.08 -8.07 13.81
C PRO A 154 13.70 -9.46 14.35
N ASP A 155 13.62 -9.60 15.67
CA ASP A 155 13.26 -10.84 16.38
C ASP A 155 11.76 -10.87 16.77
N ALA A 156 10.93 -10.05 16.11
CA ALA A 156 9.49 -10.10 16.25
C ALA A 156 8.93 -11.40 15.64
N VAL A 157 8.17 -12.14 16.45
CA VAL A 157 7.47 -13.37 16.02
C VAL A 157 6.07 -13.00 15.54
N TYR A 158 5.62 -13.58 14.44
CA TYR A 158 4.29 -13.34 13.88
C TYR A 158 3.49 -14.64 13.88
N SER A 159 2.27 -14.59 14.41
CA SER A 159 1.32 -15.70 14.36
C SER A 159 0.79 -15.88 12.93
N PRO A 160 0.22 -17.04 12.53
CA PRO A 160 -0.30 -17.22 11.16
C PRO A 160 -1.66 -16.56 10.89
N VAL A 161 -2.20 -15.76 11.83
CA VAL A 161 -3.54 -15.16 11.76
C VAL A 161 -3.48 -13.64 11.56
N THR A 162 -4.40 -13.09 10.77
CA THR A 162 -4.57 -11.64 10.55
C THR A 162 -5.67 -11.02 11.42
N TYR A 163 -6.31 -11.84 12.26
CA TYR A 163 -7.45 -11.49 13.10
C TYR A 163 -7.29 -12.17 14.47
N THR A 164 -7.84 -11.55 15.52
CA THR A 164 -7.98 -12.19 16.84
C THR A 164 -9.19 -11.62 17.59
N PRO A 165 -9.92 -12.41 18.41
CA PRO A 165 -10.91 -11.87 19.33
C PRO A 165 -10.26 -10.99 20.41
N VAL A 166 -11.05 -10.10 21.01
CA VAL A 166 -10.67 -9.09 21.99
C VAL A 166 -11.77 -9.01 23.05
N ALA A 167 -11.40 -9.10 24.33
CA ALA A 167 -12.27 -8.71 25.42
C ALA A 167 -12.01 -7.23 25.73
N ALA A 168 -12.83 -6.35 25.17
CA ALA A 168 -12.66 -4.90 25.26
C ALA A 168 -13.40 -4.32 26.48
N ASP A 169 -12.69 -3.51 27.28
CA ASP A 169 -13.24 -2.71 28.37
C ASP A 169 -12.69 -1.29 28.28
N LEU A 170 -13.40 -0.43 27.56
CA LEU A 170 -12.98 0.92 27.21
C LEU A 170 -13.75 1.93 28.05
N SER A 171 -13.03 2.86 28.67
CA SER A 171 -13.57 3.92 29.51
C SER A 171 -12.93 5.27 29.18
N GLN A 172 -13.61 6.36 29.59
CA GLN A 172 -13.20 7.74 29.26
C GLN A 172 -13.04 7.99 27.75
N MET A 173 -13.81 7.27 26.93
CA MET A 173 -13.92 7.54 25.50
C MET A 173 -14.51 8.95 25.30
N ASP A 174 -14.08 9.64 24.26
CA ASP A 174 -14.85 10.76 23.72
C ASP A 174 -16.23 10.23 23.30
N PRO A 175 -17.30 11.06 23.38
CA PRO A 175 -18.66 10.59 23.11
C PRO A 175 -18.79 9.91 21.75
N TRP A 176 -19.27 8.67 21.75
CA TRP A 176 -19.45 7.86 20.54
C TRP A 176 -20.30 8.58 19.49
N GLN A 177 -19.91 8.47 18.23
CA GLN A 177 -20.60 9.03 17.08
C GLN A 177 -20.98 7.91 16.11
N ASP A 178 -22.25 7.85 15.74
CA ASP A 178 -22.72 6.89 14.74
C ASP A 178 -22.21 7.25 13.34
N TYR A 179 -22.05 6.24 12.48
CA TYR A 179 -21.79 6.47 11.06
C TYR A 179 -23.04 7.06 10.39
N GLU A 180 -22.91 8.22 9.74
CA GLU A 180 -23.98 8.82 8.93
C GLU A 180 -23.67 8.73 7.42
N SER A 181 -22.40 8.95 7.04
CA SER A 181 -21.98 8.97 5.63
C SER A 181 -20.46 8.92 5.50
N ILE A 182 -19.95 8.78 4.27
CA ILE A 182 -18.50 8.82 4.01
C ILE A 182 -17.82 10.15 4.43
N SER A 183 -18.60 11.24 4.46
CA SER A 183 -18.19 12.58 4.90
C SER A 183 -18.61 12.92 6.34
N SER A 184 -19.15 11.93 7.07
CA SER A 184 -19.46 11.96 8.51
C SER A 184 -19.42 10.51 9.04
N PRO A 185 -18.22 9.89 9.11
CA PRO A 185 -18.09 8.44 9.27
C PRO A 185 -18.17 7.96 10.74
N GLY A 186 -18.47 8.83 11.69
CA GLY A 186 -18.62 8.49 13.11
C GLY A 186 -17.30 8.21 13.84
N THR A 187 -17.38 7.35 14.86
CA THR A 187 -16.26 6.87 15.67
C THR A 187 -15.68 5.57 15.10
N LEU A 188 -14.35 5.43 15.14
CA LEU A 188 -13.65 4.16 14.91
C LEU A 188 -12.46 4.00 15.86
N PHE A 189 -12.00 2.77 16.04
CA PHE A 189 -10.85 2.45 16.89
C PHE A 189 -9.70 1.79 16.13
N GLN A 190 -8.48 2.15 16.53
CA GLN A 190 -7.24 1.56 16.00
C GLN A 190 -6.35 1.07 17.14
N VAL A 191 -5.69 -0.06 16.94
CA VAL A 191 -4.61 -0.55 17.82
C VAL A 191 -3.33 -0.63 17.00
N VAL A 192 -2.30 0.07 17.43
CA VAL A 192 -1.04 0.21 16.68
C VAL A 192 0.20 0.07 17.58
N SER A 193 1.33 -0.31 17.00
CA SER A 193 2.63 -0.32 17.67
C SER A 193 3.75 0.05 16.70
N GLY A 194 4.69 0.87 17.16
CA GLY A 194 5.99 1.06 16.49
C GLY A 194 7.11 0.18 17.05
N ASP A 195 6.86 -0.56 18.12
CA ASP A 195 7.83 -1.48 18.73
C ASP A 195 7.85 -2.84 17.97
N VAL A 196 6.69 -3.24 17.41
CA VAL A 196 6.47 -4.36 16.47
C VAL A 196 5.55 -3.89 15.33
N ASP A 197 5.60 -4.46 14.11
CA ASP A 197 4.79 -4.00 12.96
C ASP A 197 3.29 -4.36 13.09
N LEU A 198 2.59 -3.65 13.98
CA LEU A 198 1.15 -3.77 14.24
C LEU A 198 0.44 -2.49 13.85
N ALA A 199 -0.53 -2.61 12.94
CA ALA A 199 -1.62 -1.65 12.81
C ALA A 199 -2.92 -2.37 12.41
N ALA A 200 -3.96 -2.18 13.21
CA ALA A 200 -5.19 -2.96 13.14
C ALA A 200 -6.43 -2.15 13.56
N SER A 201 -7.60 -2.50 13.01
CA SER A 201 -8.89 -1.97 13.46
C SER A 201 -9.37 -2.76 14.67
N LEU A 202 -10.00 -2.08 15.62
CA LEU A 202 -10.78 -2.71 16.69
C LEU A 202 -12.27 -2.47 16.38
N ASP A 203 -12.99 -3.56 16.21
CA ASP A 203 -14.37 -3.61 15.79
C ASP A 203 -15.22 -4.34 16.85
N PHE A 204 -16.47 -3.91 17.02
CA PHE A 204 -17.38 -4.41 18.06
C PHE A 204 -18.47 -5.31 17.49
N THR A 205 -18.91 -6.31 18.26
CA THR A 205 -20.07 -7.14 17.94
C THR A 205 -21.39 -6.41 18.21
N ALA A 206 -21.39 -5.50 19.19
CA ALA A 206 -22.50 -4.64 19.53
C ALA A 206 -22.03 -3.18 19.59
N TRP A 207 -22.31 -2.41 18.54
CA TRP A 207 -21.89 -1.00 18.47
C TRP A 207 -22.38 -0.18 19.69
N PRO A 208 -21.53 0.68 20.29
CA PRO A 208 -21.94 1.61 21.33
C PRO A 208 -23.04 2.55 20.83
N SER A 209 -23.97 2.95 21.69
CA SER A 209 -24.95 4.00 21.32
C SER A 209 -24.29 5.39 21.26
N ALA A 210 -24.74 6.26 20.35
CA ALA A 210 -24.31 7.65 20.30
C ALA A 210 -24.26 8.34 21.68
N GLY A 211 -23.21 9.11 21.93
CA GLY A 211 -22.95 9.80 23.19
C GLY A 211 -22.29 8.97 24.30
N THR A 212 -22.14 7.65 24.12
CA THR A 212 -21.52 6.75 25.11
C THR A 212 -20.04 7.06 25.30
N THR A 213 -19.56 7.07 26.54
CA THR A 213 -18.15 7.33 26.92
C THR A 213 -17.46 6.15 27.61
N SER A 214 -18.16 5.00 27.72
CA SER A 214 -17.60 3.73 28.22
C SER A 214 -18.31 2.56 27.57
N HIS A 215 -17.58 1.55 27.09
CA HIS A 215 -18.14 0.40 26.40
C HIS A 215 -17.39 -0.88 26.77
N GLN A 216 -18.15 -1.96 26.93
CA GLN A 216 -17.65 -3.30 27.22
C GLN A 216 -18.21 -4.28 26.20
N ASP A 217 -17.32 -4.99 25.52
CA ASP A 217 -17.66 -6.04 24.55
C ASP A 217 -16.68 -7.21 24.75
N PRO A 218 -17.14 -8.35 25.29
CA PRO A 218 -16.30 -9.52 25.52
C PRO A 218 -15.95 -10.29 24.23
N ASP A 219 -16.67 -10.02 23.14
CA ASP A 219 -16.62 -10.75 21.87
C ASP A 219 -16.11 -9.86 20.71
N ALA A 220 -15.63 -8.65 21.00
CA ALA A 220 -15.01 -7.73 20.04
C ALA A 220 -13.83 -8.38 19.30
N PHE A 221 -13.35 -7.74 18.24
CA PHE A 221 -12.27 -8.31 17.44
C PHE A 221 -11.30 -7.28 16.88
N LEU A 222 -10.06 -7.73 16.68
CA LEU A 222 -8.98 -6.95 16.08
C LEU A 222 -8.64 -7.52 14.70
N THR A 223 -8.62 -6.67 13.67
CA THR A 223 -8.24 -7.07 12.30
C THR A 223 -7.03 -6.27 11.82
N GLY A 224 -5.93 -6.97 11.54
CA GLY A 224 -4.72 -6.35 10.99
C GLY A 224 -4.92 -5.88 9.54
N PHE A 225 -4.53 -4.65 9.25
CA PHE A 225 -4.66 -4.04 7.91
C PHE A 225 -3.31 -3.70 7.24
N THR A 226 -2.19 -4.04 7.86
CA THR A 226 -0.84 -3.92 7.26
C THR A 226 -0.57 -4.96 6.16
N GLY A 227 -1.51 -5.88 5.89
CA GLY A 227 -1.29 -7.04 5.01
C GLY A 227 -0.49 -8.17 5.66
N TYR A 228 0.01 -7.96 6.88
CA TYR A 228 0.71 -8.98 7.65
C TYR A 228 -0.19 -9.72 8.63
N PRO A 229 0.20 -10.95 9.01
CA PRO A 229 -0.31 -11.57 10.21
C PRO A 229 0.03 -10.74 11.47
N LEU A 230 -0.69 -10.97 12.56
CA LEU A 230 -0.53 -10.24 13.81
C LEU A 230 0.77 -10.67 14.55
N PRO A 231 1.55 -9.72 15.09
CA PRO A 231 2.73 -10.03 15.90
C PRO A 231 2.35 -10.61 17.27
N VAL A 232 3.24 -11.43 17.82
CA VAL A 232 3.27 -11.80 19.23
C VAL A 232 3.85 -10.64 20.03
N LEU A 233 3.14 -10.23 21.08
CA LEU A 233 3.57 -9.17 21.99
C LEU A 233 4.37 -9.81 23.15
N ASP A 234 5.61 -9.37 23.34
CA ASP A 234 6.51 -9.83 24.41
C ASP A 234 6.84 -8.68 25.40
N PRO A 235 6.42 -8.79 26.68
CA PRO A 235 6.64 -7.75 27.66
C PRO A 235 8.11 -7.60 28.05
N ALA A 236 8.93 -8.64 27.91
CA ALA A 236 10.37 -8.62 28.20
C ALA A 236 11.16 -7.90 27.10
N LYS A 237 10.59 -7.76 25.90
CA LYS A 237 11.10 -6.94 24.79
C LYS A 237 10.60 -5.50 24.85
N GLY A 238 9.60 -5.23 25.69
CA GLY A 238 8.99 -3.92 25.86
C GLY A 238 7.88 -3.61 24.85
N ASP A 239 7.34 -4.64 24.18
CA ASP A 239 6.31 -4.46 23.16
C ASP A 239 5.04 -3.85 23.77
N ARG A 240 4.65 -2.66 23.29
CA ARG A 240 3.48 -1.90 23.75
C ARG A 240 2.57 -1.57 22.58
N VAL A 241 1.32 -1.21 22.88
CA VAL A 241 0.35 -0.75 21.88
C VAL A 241 -0.30 0.57 22.30
N TYR A 242 -0.64 1.37 21.30
CA TYR A 242 -1.55 2.51 21.45
C TYR A 242 -2.96 2.05 21.08
N VAL A 243 -3.94 2.36 21.92
CA VAL A 243 -5.36 2.25 21.61
C VAL A 243 -5.86 3.66 21.29
N ASN A 244 -6.16 3.93 20.03
CA ASN A 244 -6.58 5.23 19.53
C ASN A 244 -8.08 5.23 19.25
N GLN A 245 -8.80 6.22 19.78
CA GLN A 245 -10.14 6.56 19.30
C GLN A 245 -10.03 7.66 18.26
N LEU A 246 -10.63 7.44 17.09
CA LEU A 246 -10.81 8.46 16.07
C LEU A 246 -12.29 8.84 16.00
N ASN A 247 -12.59 10.13 16.06
CA ASN A 247 -13.95 10.68 15.93
C ASN A 247 -14.06 11.64 14.76
N ALA A 248 -15.26 11.79 14.19
CA ALA A 248 -15.53 12.77 13.15
C ALA A 248 -15.61 14.19 13.73
N VAL A 249 -15.04 15.15 12.98
CA VAL A 249 -14.96 16.57 13.31
C VAL A 249 -15.52 17.38 12.14
N PRO A 250 -16.69 18.03 12.30
CA PRO A 250 -17.25 18.92 11.28
C PRO A 250 -16.29 20.06 10.91
N SER A 251 -16.17 20.34 9.61
CA SER A 251 -15.22 21.29 9.02
C SER A 251 -15.87 22.23 7.98
N GLY A 252 -17.17 22.48 8.14
CA GLY A 252 -17.97 23.33 7.27
C GLY A 252 -18.55 22.56 6.09
N THR A 253 -18.54 23.17 4.90
CA THR A 253 -19.10 22.59 3.67
C THR A 253 -18.03 22.26 2.63
N LEU A 254 -18.34 21.31 1.75
CA LEU A 254 -17.62 20.99 0.52
C LEU A 254 -17.91 22.04 -0.58
N PRO A 255 -17.08 22.13 -1.63
CA PRO A 255 -17.39 22.90 -2.84
C PRO A 255 -18.75 22.57 -3.47
N SER A 256 -19.19 21.30 -3.42
CA SER A 256 -20.54 20.86 -3.81
C SER A 256 -21.69 21.40 -2.93
N GLY A 257 -21.38 22.01 -1.79
CA GLY A 257 -22.34 22.50 -0.80
C GLY A 257 -22.75 21.48 0.27
N ALA A 258 -22.39 20.20 0.11
CA ALA A 258 -22.64 19.17 1.12
C ALA A 258 -21.80 19.40 2.40
N PRO A 259 -22.20 18.84 3.57
CA PRO A 259 -21.39 18.89 4.79
C PRO A 259 -20.02 18.21 4.60
N MET A 260 -19.01 18.72 5.28
CA MET A 260 -17.67 18.12 5.35
C MET A 260 -17.30 17.84 6.81
N ALA A 261 -16.91 16.61 7.11
CA ALA A 261 -16.14 16.25 8.30
C ALA A 261 -14.91 15.42 7.91
N TYR A 262 -13.94 15.36 8.80
CA TYR A 262 -12.79 14.43 8.77
C TYR A 262 -12.75 13.66 10.08
N THR A 263 -12.15 12.47 10.11
CA THR A 263 -11.80 11.83 11.39
C THR A 263 -10.40 12.22 11.82
N THR A 264 -10.18 12.28 13.12
CA THR A 264 -8.87 12.48 13.75
C THR A 264 -8.82 11.66 15.02
N VAL A 265 -7.62 11.26 15.45
CA VAL A 265 -7.44 10.81 16.84
C VAL A 265 -7.91 11.93 17.76
N THR A 266 -8.76 11.61 18.73
CA THR A 266 -9.24 12.58 19.74
C THR A 266 -8.78 12.15 21.12
N SER A 267 -8.94 10.86 21.44
CA SER A 267 -8.42 10.23 22.66
C SER A 267 -7.53 9.03 22.34
N SER A 268 -6.60 8.71 23.24
CA SER A 268 -5.67 7.59 23.09
C SER A 268 -5.20 7.10 24.46
N GLN A 269 -4.74 5.85 24.52
CA GLN A 269 -3.96 5.32 25.63
C GLN A 269 -2.78 4.49 25.12
N HIS A 270 -1.57 4.80 25.57
CA HIS A 270 -0.41 3.94 25.40
C HIS A 270 -0.39 2.93 26.55
N LEU A 271 -0.59 1.65 26.26
CA LEU A 271 -0.63 0.60 27.29
C LEU A 271 0.80 0.23 27.75
N PRO A 272 0.98 -0.21 29.01
CA PRO A 272 2.23 -0.85 29.43
C PRO A 272 2.48 -2.13 28.62
N SER A 273 3.71 -2.66 28.62
CA SER A 273 4.01 -3.87 27.86
C SER A 273 3.33 -5.10 28.48
N PHE A 274 2.82 -6.01 27.64
CA PHE A 274 2.13 -7.22 28.07
C PHE A 274 2.37 -8.39 27.10
N ALA A 275 2.10 -9.61 27.56
CA ALA A 275 2.23 -10.81 26.75
C ALA A 275 0.92 -11.11 26.01
N PHE A 276 0.99 -11.33 24.70
CA PHE A 276 -0.14 -11.84 23.92
C PHE A 276 0.33 -12.59 22.67
N THR A 277 -0.20 -13.79 22.46
CA THR A 277 0.03 -14.59 21.24
C THR A 277 -1.30 -14.71 20.50
N PRO A 278 -1.47 -14.03 19.35
CA PRO A 278 -2.66 -14.20 18.53
C PRO A 278 -2.77 -15.65 18.03
N ASP A 279 -3.88 -16.33 18.31
CA ASP A 279 -4.16 -17.67 17.77
C ASP A 279 -5.51 -17.75 17.01
N GLY A 280 -6.23 -16.63 16.94
CA GLY A 280 -7.56 -16.52 16.33
C GLY A 280 -8.73 -16.95 17.22
N THR A 281 -8.47 -17.37 18.46
CA THR A 281 -9.46 -17.95 19.39
C THR A 281 -9.36 -17.43 20.83
N THR A 282 -8.15 -17.16 21.33
CA THR A 282 -7.87 -16.61 22.66
C THR A 282 -8.06 -15.09 22.64
N PRO A 283 -9.00 -14.53 23.43
CA PRO A 283 -9.24 -13.09 23.42
C PRO A 283 -8.05 -12.29 23.96
N LEU A 284 -7.67 -11.22 23.26
CA LEU A 284 -6.82 -10.16 23.79
C LEU A 284 -7.60 -9.37 24.86
N SER A 285 -7.15 -9.36 26.10
CA SER A 285 -7.74 -8.50 27.13
C SER A 285 -7.32 -7.04 26.93
N LEU A 286 -8.24 -6.18 26.51
CA LEU A 286 -7.98 -4.78 26.19
C LEU A 286 -8.77 -3.85 27.13
N THR A 287 -8.26 -3.66 28.35
CA THR A 287 -8.82 -2.72 29.33
C THR A 287 -8.09 -1.37 29.26
N SER A 288 -8.82 -0.27 29.05
CA SER A 288 -8.23 1.04 28.82
C SER A 288 -9.09 2.21 29.36
N SER A 289 -8.42 3.29 29.79
CA SER A 289 -9.03 4.56 30.19
C SER A 289 -8.42 5.68 29.36
N LEU A 290 -9.06 5.99 28.23
CA LEU A 290 -8.50 6.85 27.20
C LEU A 290 -8.32 8.29 27.68
N GLN A 291 -7.27 8.96 27.20
CA GLN A 291 -6.95 10.34 27.55
C GLN A 291 -7.00 11.24 26.30
N PRO A 292 -7.46 12.50 26.41
CA PRO A 292 -7.44 13.45 25.30
C PRO A 292 -6.01 13.65 24.76
N THR A 293 -5.88 13.66 23.43
CA THR A 293 -4.57 13.79 22.76
C THR A 293 -4.14 15.24 22.55
N PRO A 294 -2.83 15.54 22.58
CA PRO A 294 -2.30 16.83 22.13
C PRO A 294 -2.73 17.12 20.69
N ARG A 295 -3.25 18.32 20.43
CA ARG A 295 -3.73 18.71 19.08
C ARG A 295 -2.72 19.57 18.35
N SER A 296 -2.45 19.22 17.10
CA SER A 296 -1.65 19.98 16.15
C SER A 296 -2.55 20.58 15.08
N GLU A 297 -2.43 21.88 14.84
CA GLU A 297 -3.23 22.59 13.82
C GLU A 297 -2.42 22.87 12.57
N PHE A 298 -3.07 22.83 11.41
CA PHE A 298 -2.49 23.18 10.12
C PHE A 298 -3.51 23.89 9.24
N SER A 299 -3.04 24.56 8.19
CA SER A 299 -3.90 25.09 7.12
C SER A 299 -3.54 24.41 5.82
N MET A 300 -4.54 24.06 5.01
CA MET A 300 -4.34 23.44 3.70
C MET A 300 -5.18 24.13 2.62
N GLU A 301 -4.68 24.06 1.39
CA GLU A 301 -5.44 24.38 0.18
C GLU A 301 -5.34 23.18 -0.78
N TRP A 302 -6.40 22.38 -0.88
CA TRP A 302 -6.43 21.24 -1.80
C TRP A 302 -7.25 21.55 -3.04
N ARG A 303 -6.59 21.61 -4.20
CA ARG A 303 -7.22 21.94 -5.49
C ARG A 303 -7.65 20.67 -6.21
N LEU A 304 -8.77 20.08 -5.80
CA LEU A 304 -9.37 18.91 -6.46
C LEU A 304 -9.50 19.10 -7.99
N SER A 305 -9.80 20.33 -8.45
CA SER A 305 -9.85 20.68 -9.88
C SER A 305 -8.55 20.43 -10.66
N GLU A 306 -7.40 20.53 -10.00
CA GLU A 306 -6.08 20.25 -10.59
C GLU A 306 -5.84 18.74 -10.79
N PHE A 307 -6.55 17.89 -10.04
CA PHE A 307 -6.57 16.43 -10.22
C PHE A 307 -7.62 16.04 -11.26
N THR A 308 -8.88 16.50 -11.11
CA THR A 308 -10.02 16.06 -11.94
C THR A 308 -9.88 16.40 -13.42
N ARG A 309 -9.15 17.48 -13.77
CA ARG A 309 -8.87 17.85 -15.17
C ARG A 309 -8.20 16.74 -15.98
N TRP A 310 -7.47 15.82 -15.32
CA TRP A 310 -6.77 14.71 -15.96
C TRP A 310 -7.65 13.48 -16.24
N ARG A 311 -8.95 13.51 -15.89
CA ARG A 311 -9.90 12.38 -16.07
C ARG A 311 -9.78 11.71 -17.45
N ALA A 312 -9.79 12.51 -18.52
CA ALA A 312 -9.74 11.98 -19.89
C ALA A 312 -8.40 11.29 -20.24
N ASP A 313 -7.28 11.74 -19.65
CA ASP A 313 -5.97 11.10 -19.80
C ASP A 313 -5.85 9.81 -18.96
N VAL A 314 -6.54 9.74 -17.81
CA VAL A 314 -6.64 8.49 -17.03
C VAL A 314 -7.35 7.41 -17.84
N ASN A 315 -8.53 7.70 -18.37
CA ASN A 315 -9.24 6.90 -19.38
C ASN A 315 -10.41 7.76 -19.91
N PRO A 316 -10.69 7.81 -21.23
CA PRO A 316 -11.74 8.65 -21.81
C PRO A 316 -13.13 8.48 -21.17
N ASP A 317 -13.48 7.24 -20.83
CA ASP A 317 -14.77 6.83 -20.24
C ASP A 317 -14.70 6.69 -18.71
N SER A 318 -13.63 7.17 -18.07
CA SER A 318 -13.53 7.18 -16.62
C SER A 318 -14.50 8.18 -15.98
N THR A 319 -15.00 7.79 -14.82
CA THR A 319 -15.75 8.65 -13.90
C THR A 319 -14.84 9.06 -12.75
N LEU A 320 -15.10 10.25 -12.21
CA LEU A 320 -14.47 10.69 -10.97
C LEU A 320 -14.93 9.77 -9.83
N SER A 321 -13.99 9.27 -9.05
CA SER A 321 -14.26 8.43 -7.88
C SER A 321 -13.98 9.25 -6.62
N LEU A 322 -13.44 8.61 -5.58
CA LEU A 322 -13.23 9.19 -4.26
C LEU A 322 -11.85 9.84 -4.16
N PRO A 323 -11.78 11.11 -3.73
CA PRO A 323 -10.54 11.71 -3.25
C PRO A 323 -10.39 11.48 -1.74
N ILE A 324 -9.15 11.22 -1.32
CA ILE A 324 -8.77 10.98 0.07
C ILE A 324 -7.57 11.85 0.40
N PHE A 325 -7.62 12.53 1.55
CA PHE A 325 -6.48 13.22 2.16
C PHE A 325 -6.25 12.64 3.56
N GLN A 326 -5.00 12.35 3.90
CA GLN A 326 -4.63 11.78 5.19
C GLN A 326 -3.42 12.50 5.79
N VAL A 327 -3.37 12.53 7.11
CA VAL A 327 -2.15 12.83 7.88
C VAL A 327 -1.78 11.54 8.61
N LEU A 328 -0.58 11.02 8.35
CA LEU A 328 -0.16 9.71 8.84
C LEU A 328 1.09 9.85 9.73
N PRO A 329 1.20 9.05 10.81
CA PRO A 329 2.40 8.99 11.63
C PRO A 329 3.47 8.10 10.97
N VAL A 330 4.74 8.38 11.22
CA VAL A 330 5.86 7.50 10.84
C VAL A 330 6.73 7.23 12.07
N PRO A 331 6.81 5.98 12.57
CA PRO A 331 7.68 5.64 13.68
C PRO A 331 9.14 5.91 13.37
N HIS A 332 9.88 6.23 14.42
CA HIS A 332 11.34 6.34 14.44
C HIS A 332 11.95 7.48 13.61
N GLY A 333 11.27 7.98 12.56
CA GLY A 333 11.64 9.21 11.89
C GLY A 333 11.13 9.34 10.45
N LEU A 334 11.86 10.10 9.63
CA LEU A 334 11.59 10.35 8.19
C LEU A 334 12.89 10.43 7.36
N GLU A 335 14.02 10.04 7.95
CA GLU A 335 15.36 10.04 7.36
C GLU A 335 15.48 9.06 6.19
N ASP A 336 14.96 7.84 6.35
CA ASP A 336 14.90 6.82 5.30
C ASP A 336 13.58 6.83 4.51
N GLY A 337 12.71 7.82 4.76
CA GLY A 337 11.42 7.99 4.09
C GLY A 337 10.25 7.55 4.95
N TRP A 338 9.19 7.06 4.31
CA TRP A 338 7.99 6.54 4.98
C TRP A 338 8.09 5.03 5.20
N VAL A 339 8.62 4.63 6.36
CA VAL A 339 8.75 3.22 6.74
C VAL A 339 7.51 2.75 7.51
N GLY A 340 6.71 1.88 6.89
CA GLY A 340 5.58 1.17 7.50
C GLY A 340 4.31 1.99 7.72
N TYR A 341 3.18 1.29 7.87
CA TYR A 341 1.85 1.90 8.07
C TYR A 341 1.39 1.75 9.51
N GLN A 342 0.88 2.83 10.11
CA GLN A 342 0.67 2.96 11.56
C GLN A 342 -0.65 3.66 11.92
N GLY A 343 -1.69 3.41 11.11
CA GLY A 343 -2.98 4.06 11.24
C GLY A 343 -2.95 5.53 10.83
N GLU A 344 -3.96 6.28 11.25
CA GLU A 344 -4.19 7.66 10.83
C GLU A 344 -4.14 8.62 12.01
N LEU A 345 -3.49 9.77 11.83
CA LEU A 345 -3.69 10.93 12.71
C LEU A 345 -4.94 11.72 12.28
N LEU A 346 -5.17 11.81 10.96
CA LEU A 346 -6.36 12.39 10.35
C LEU A 346 -6.70 11.68 9.04
N ASN A 347 -7.97 11.44 8.79
CA ASN A 347 -8.49 10.92 7.52
C ASN A 347 -9.68 11.76 7.01
N LEU A 348 -9.60 12.21 5.76
CA LEU A 348 -10.63 12.98 5.06
C LEU A 348 -10.96 12.31 3.72
N THR A 349 -12.07 11.58 3.68
CA THR A 349 -12.62 11.00 2.45
C THR A 349 -13.81 11.83 1.98
N LEU A 350 -13.80 12.29 0.73
CA LEU A 350 -14.91 13.08 0.18
C LEU A 350 -15.83 12.21 -0.69
N PRO A 351 -17.10 12.61 -0.92
CA PRO A 351 -18.00 11.93 -1.86
C PRO A 351 -17.45 11.80 -3.28
N ARG A 352 -17.97 10.82 -4.03
CA ARG A 352 -17.54 10.57 -5.42
C ARG A 352 -17.82 11.79 -6.30
N GLY A 353 -16.81 12.23 -7.04
CA GLY A 353 -16.93 13.37 -7.96
C GLY A 353 -16.83 14.75 -7.32
N GLU A 354 -16.51 14.84 -6.02
CA GLU A 354 -16.24 16.13 -5.38
C GLU A 354 -15.10 16.87 -6.10
N ASN A 355 -15.29 18.17 -6.35
CA ASN A 355 -14.43 18.93 -7.24
C ASN A 355 -14.43 20.43 -6.90
N GLY A 356 -13.30 21.11 -7.07
CA GLY A 356 -13.13 22.52 -6.73
C GLY A 356 -11.86 22.76 -5.92
N VAL A 357 -11.94 23.63 -4.90
CA VAL A 357 -10.83 23.97 -4.00
C VAL A 357 -11.31 23.94 -2.55
N ILE A 358 -10.58 23.22 -1.70
CA ILE A 358 -10.83 23.15 -0.25
C ILE A 358 -9.72 23.92 0.46
N THR A 359 -10.02 25.14 0.92
CA THR A 359 -9.12 25.94 1.77
C THR A 359 -9.63 25.92 3.20
N ARG A 360 -8.92 25.26 4.11
CA ARG A 360 -9.37 25.03 5.50
C ARG A 360 -8.21 25.04 6.49
N ARG A 361 -8.50 25.51 7.71
CA ARG A 361 -7.73 25.18 8.92
C ARG A 361 -8.29 23.88 9.49
N MET A 362 -7.42 22.92 9.73
CA MET A 362 -7.75 21.60 10.29
C MET A 362 -6.83 21.33 11.47
N ALA A 363 -7.17 20.33 12.29
CA ALA A 363 -6.38 19.96 13.44
C ALA A 363 -6.50 18.48 13.75
N PHE A 364 -5.37 17.81 13.96
CA PHE A 364 -5.28 16.40 14.31
C PHE A 364 -4.79 16.21 15.73
N GLY A 365 -5.24 15.16 16.41
CA GLY A 365 -4.63 14.67 17.65
C GLY A 365 -3.40 13.84 17.34
N ASN A 366 -2.33 13.98 18.12
CA ASN A 366 -1.13 13.16 17.99
C ASN A 366 -0.72 12.58 19.36
N PRO A 367 -0.93 11.27 19.61
CA PRO A 367 -0.54 10.62 20.87
C PRO A 367 0.93 10.19 20.92
N TYR A 368 1.66 10.27 19.80
CA TYR A 368 2.98 9.66 19.66
C TYR A 368 4.13 10.59 20.12
N PRO A 369 5.33 10.04 20.40
CA PRO A 369 6.50 10.84 20.71
C PRO A 369 6.89 11.77 19.56
N ALA A 370 7.45 12.95 19.88
CA ALA A 370 7.89 13.93 18.88
C ALA A 370 9.07 13.46 17.98
N SER A 371 9.63 12.28 18.23
CA SER A 371 10.57 11.61 17.31
C SER A 371 9.89 10.90 16.14
N TRP A 372 8.58 10.64 16.23
CA TRP A 372 7.81 10.11 15.12
C TRP A 372 7.56 11.23 14.10
N GLY A 373 7.80 10.92 12.83
CA GLY A 373 7.50 11.81 11.73
C GLY A 373 6.00 11.94 11.48
N VAL A 374 5.64 12.96 10.71
CA VAL A 374 4.27 13.17 10.23
C VAL A 374 4.30 13.50 8.74
N LEU A 375 3.52 12.77 7.95
CA LEU A 375 3.44 12.95 6.51
C LEU A 375 2.04 13.40 6.08
N GLY A 376 1.97 14.10 4.95
CA GLY A 376 0.72 14.40 4.24
C GLY A 376 0.58 13.50 3.03
N TYR A 377 -0.60 12.90 2.85
CA TYR A 377 -0.95 12.07 1.70
C TYR A 377 -2.23 12.60 1.06
N ALA A 378 -2.25 12.76 -0.26
CA ALA A 378 -3.49 13.01 -1.01
C ALA A 378 -3.55 12.15 -2.26
N THR A 379 -4.71 11.56 -2.50
CA THR A 379 -5.00 10.85 -3.76
C THR A 379 -6.36 11.24 -4.31
N TYR A 380 -6.47 11.28 -5.64
CA TYR A 380 -7.75 11.35 -6.34
C TYR A 380 -7.89 10.10 -7.20
N THR A 381 -8.93 9.30 -6.95
CA THR A 381 -9.19 8.07 -7.70
C THR A 381 -10.17 8.28 -8.86
N PHE A 382 -10.03 7.45 -9.89
CA PHE A 382 -10.86 7.42 -11.10
C PHE A 382 -11.21 5.96 -11.39
N ARG A 383 -12.39 5.72 -11.95
CA ARG A 383 -12.83 4.35 -12.28
C ARG A 383 -13.59 4.28 -13.59
N ALA A 384 -13.63 3.12 -14.23
CA ALA A 384 -14.48 2.88 -15.40
C ALA A 384 -15.95 3.24 -15.09
N GLY A 385 -16.65 3.89 -16.03
CA GLY A 385 -18.06 4.27 -15.85
C GLY A 385 -19.01 3.07 -15.73
N ALA A 386 -18.68 1.94 -16.36
CA ALA A 386 -19.41 0.68 -16.29
C ALA A 386 -18.51 -0.46 -15.77
N PRO A 387 -19.07 -1.47 -15.08
CA PRO A 387 -18.31 -2.63 -14.62
C PRO A 387 -17.98 -3.59 -15.77
N VAL A 388 -16.83 -4.23 -15.68
CA VAL A 388 -16.46 -5.42 -16.45
C VAL A 388 -16.95 -6.65 -15.68
N VAL A 389 -17.86 -7.42 -16.26
CA VAL A 389 -18.45 -8.59 -15.59
C VAL A 389 -17.66 -9.86 -15.94
N VAL A 390 -17.22 -10.59 -14.92
CA VAL A 390 -16.59 -11.92 -15.04
C VAL A 390 -17.33 -12.88 -14.12
N GLY A 391 -18.01 -13.88 -14.70
CA GLY A 391 -18.93 -14.73 -13.96
C GLY A 391 -20.02 -13.90 -13.27
N ALA A 392 -20.11 -14.00 -11.95
CA ALA A 392 -21.03 -13.20 -11.13
C ALA A 392 -20.41 -11.88 -10.59
N ARG A 393 -19.10 -11.63 -10.80
CA ARG A 393 -18.40 -10.47 -10.22
C ARG A 393 -18.29 -9.31 -11.20
N GLY A 394 -18.71 -8.13 -10.76
CA GLY A 394 -18.45 -6.86 -11.46
C GLY A 394 -17.15 -6.22 -10.99
N HIS A 395 -16.28 -5.86 -11.93
CA HIS A 395 -14.99 -5.20 -11.68
C HIS A 395 -15.01 -3.78 -12.24
N TYR A 396 -14.48 -2.82 -11.49
CA TYR A 396 -14.29 -1.45 -11.98
C TYR A 396 -12.79 -1.18 -12.13
N PRO A 397 -12.20 -1.28 -13.33
CA PRO A 397 -10.83 -0.82 -13.57
C PRO A 397 -10.61 0.60 -13.04
N THR A 398 -9.50 0.82 -12.34
CA THR A 398 -9.20 2.08 -11.65
C THR A 398 -7.83 2.66 -11.99
N GLY A 399 -7.76 3.98 -11.92
CA GLY A 399 -6.53 4.77 -11.88
C GLY A 399 -6.59 5.76 -10.73
N SER A 400 -5.44 6.37 -10.43
CA SER A 400 -5.29 7.38 -9.38
C SER A 400 -4.19 8.36 -9.72
N ILE A 401 -4.26 9.52 -9.08
CA ILE A 401 -3.19 10.51 -9.02
C ILE A 401 -2.91 10.74 -7.53
N THR A 402 -1.68 10.48 -7.10
CA THR A 402 -1.26 10.49 -5.69
C THR A 402 -0.07 11.42 -5.49
N VAL A 403 -0.08 12.15 -4.38
CA VAL A 403 1.03 12.98 -3.91
C VAL A 403 1.26 12.66 -2.44
N VAL A 404 2.52 12.50 -2.03
CA VAL A 404 2.92 12.27 -0.64
C VAL A 404 4.18 13.06 -0.33
N ASP A 405 4.25 13.68 0.85
CA ASP A 405 5.40 14.48 1.28
C ASP A 405 5.41 14.57 2.82
N ARG A 406 6.46 15.13 3.39
CA ARG A 406 6.47 15.51 4.81
C ARG A 406 5.38 16.55 5.06
N LEU A 407 4.65 16.49 6.17
CA LEU A 407 3.46 17.33 6.36
C LEU A 407 3.78 18.82 6.19
N GLU A 408 4.90 19.29 6.73
CA GLU A 408 5.36 20.67 6.66
C GLU A 408 5.60 21.17 5.23
N HIS A 409 6.06 20.30 4.32
CA HIS A 409 6.18 20.60 2.90
C HIS A 409 4.85 20.46 2.17
N PHE A 410 4.05 19.47 2.55
CA PHE A 410 2.75 19.18 1.94
C PHE A 410 1.77 20.34 2.06
N ILE A 411 1.83 21.07 3.19
CA ILE A 411 0.97 22.22 3.50
C ILE A 411 1.61 23.59 3.20
N ALA A 412 2.87 23.63 2.74
CA ALA A 412 3.57 24.87 2.44
C ALA A 412 2.99 25.64 1.24
N GLY A 413 2.12 25.00 0.45
CA GLY A 413 1.40 25.59 -0.66
C GLY A 413 0.19 24.74 -1.08
N PRO A 414 -0.44 25.04 -2.23
CA PRO A 414 -1.59 24.28 -2.69
C PRO A 414 -1.23 22.84 -3.07
N ILE A 415 -2.01 21.89 -2.55
CA ILE A 415 -1.90 20.46 -2.87
C ILE A 415 -2.44 20.25 -4.29
N VAL A 416 -1.54 19.91 -5.21
CA VAL A 416 -1.78 19.71 -6.65
C VAL A 416 -0.95 18.51 -7.17
N PRO A 417 -1.34 17.85 -8.27
CA PRO A 417 -0.50 16.83 -8.88
C PRO A 417 0.88 17.37 -9.30
N LYS A 418 1.96 16.64 -9.01
CA LYS A 418 3.31 16.96 -9.52
C LYS A 418 3.60 16.25 -10.87
N ILE A 419 2.78 15.28 -11.27
CA ILE A 419 2.85 14.54 -12.54
C ILE A 419 1.43 14.22 -13.07
N SER A 420 1.22 14.18 -14.40
CA SER A 420 -0.04 13.73 -15.01
C SER A 420 0.02 12.24 -15.40
N PRO A 421 -1.12 11.58 -15.69
CA PRO A 421 -1.12 10.21 -16.20
C PRO A 421 -0.31 10.07 -17.50
N PRO A 422 0.23 8.87 -17.80
CA PRO A 422 0.55 8.47 -19.17
C PRO A 422 -0.70 8.51 -20.06
N ARG A 423 -0.52 8.62 -21.38
CA ARG A 423 -1.62 8.84 -22.33
C ARG A 423 -1.54 7.90 -23.53
N GLU A 424 -2.61 7.81 -24.32
CA GLU A 424 -2.66 7.01 -25.55
C GLU A 424 -2.11 5.59 -25.34
N VAL A 425 -2.59 4.90 -24.30
CA VAL A 425 -2.20 3.51 -24.02
C VAL A 425 -2.65 2.63 -25.18
N ARG A 426 -1.76 1.77 -25.64
CA ARG A 426 -1.96 0.86 -26.77
C ARG A 426 -1.48 -0.55 -26.42
N ILE A 427 -2.14 -1.54 -27.01
CA ILE A 427 -1.72 -2.94 -27.00
C ILE A 427 -1.59 -3.39 -28.45
N ASP A 428 -0.41 -3.87 -28.86
CA ASP A 428 -0.07 -4.20 -30.25
C ASP A 428 -0.35 -3.04 -31.23
N GLY A 429 -0.04 -1.81 -30.81
CA GLY A 429 -0.20 -0.59 -31.61
C GLY A 429 -1.62 -0.05 -31.76
N LEU A 430 -2.63 -0.84 -31.40
CA LEU A 430 -4.05 -0.47 -31.35
C LEU A 430 -4.43 0.14 -30.00
N ASP A 431 -5.48 0.96 -29.96
CA ASP A 431 -5.99 1.60 -28.74
C ASP A 431 -6.33 0.57 -27.63
N ALA A 432 -5.94 0.86 -26.39
CA ALA A 432 -6.24 0.05 -25.21
C ALA A 432 -7.50 0.49 -24.45
N TYR A 433 -8.06 1.67 -24.74
CA TYR A 433 -9.29 2.15 -24.11
C TYR A 433 -10.56 1.48 -24.69
N VAL A 434 -10.42 0.60 -25.69
CA VAL A 434 -11.51 -0.19 -26.30
C VAL A 434 -11.30 -1.68 -26.02
N SER A 435 -12.33 -2.36 -25.49
CA SER A 435 -12.29 -3.80 -25.19
C SER A 435 -12.13 -4.66 -26.45
N ARG A 436 -11.28 -5.69 -26.38
CA ARG A 436 -10.98 -6.61 -27.50
C ARG A 436 -10.24 -7.87 -27.03
N SER A 437 -10.14 -8.86 -27.91
CA SER A 437 -9.13 -9.93 -27.77
C SER A 437 -7.75 -9.44 -28.26
N VAL A 438 -6.69 -9.85 -27.57
CA VAL A 438 -5.30 -9.73 -28.08
C VAL A 438 -4.94 -10.94 -28.93
N GLY A 439 -4.01 -10.79 -29.89
CA GLY A 439 -3.61 -11.88 -30.79
C GLY A 439 -2.55 -12.83 -30.21
N THR A 440 -2.03 -12.54 -29.02
CA THR A 440 -0.90 -13.25 -28.40
C THR A 440 -0.92 -13.06 -26.88
N THR A 441 -0.28 -13.96 -26.13
CA THR A 441 -0.01 -13.81 -24.69
C THR A 441 1.25 -12.97 -24.40
N GLN A 442 1.97 -12.52 -25.44
CA GLN A 442 3.15 -11.64 -25.35
C GLN A 442 2.99 -10.35 -26.18
N PRO A 443 1.90 -9.57 -25.97
CA PRO A 443 1.67 -8.34 -26.72
C PRO A 443 2.69 -7.25 -26.34
N VAL A 444 2.80 -6.23 -27.19
CA VAL A 444 3.54 -5.01 -26.88
C VAL A 444 2.58 -3.97 -26.33
N VAL A 445 2.77 -3.60 -25.07
CA VAL A 445 2.10 -2.44 -24.45
C VAL A 445 2.93 -1.20 -24.76
N SER A 446 2.30 -0.10 -25.15
CA SER A 446 2.96 1.20 -25.35
C SER A 446 2.07 2.36 -24.92
N TRP A 447 2.68 3.50 -24.63
CA TRP A 447 2.01 4.71 -24.16
C TRP A 447 2.79 5.95 -24.59
N ARG A 448 2.21 7.13 -24.39
CA ARG A 448 2.88 8.42 -24.49
C ARG A 448 3.13 8.98 -23.10
N GLN A 449 4.18 9.78 -22.98
CA GLN A 449 4.58 10.39 -21.73
C GLN A 449 3.51 11.35 -21.18
N PRO A 450 3.50 11.58 -19.85
CA PRO A 450 2.78 12.67 -19.19
C PRO A 450 2.94 14.03 -19.90
N VAL A 451 1.95 14.91 -19.74
CA VAL A 451 2.04 16.33 -20.15
C VAL A 451 2.64 17.17 -19.02
N LEU A 452 2.33 16.81 -17.77
CA LEU A 452 2.88 17.43 -16.56
C LEU A 452 3.88 16.49 -15.91
N GLY A 453 5.04 17.02 -15.55
CA GLY A 453 6.11 16.27 -14.87
C GLY A 453 6.89 15.32 -15.80
N THR A 454 8.06 14.91 -15.33
CA THR A 454 8.89 13.90 -15.99
C THR A 454 8.91 12.65 -15.11
N PRO A 455 8.52 11.47 -15.61
CA PRO A 455 8.62 10.24 -14.84
C PRO A 455 10.07 9.82 -14.68
N GLN A 456 10.43 9.35 -13.48
CA GLN A 456 11.65 8.58 -13.22
C GLN A 456 11.46 7.11 -13.58
N ALA A 457 10.25 6.60 -13.37
CA ALA A 457 9.87 5.23 -13.72
C ALA A 457 8.44 5.17 -14.26
N TYR A 458 8.12 4.08 -14.96
CA TYR A 458 6.76 3.61 -15.10
C TYR A 458 6.60 2.25 -14.41
N SER A 459 5.39 1.97 -13.92
CA SER A 459 4.96 0.61 -13.64
C SER A 459 3.77 0.22 -14.52
N VAL A 460 3.87 -0.92 -15.19
CA VAL A 460 2.76 -1.56 -15.92
C VAL A 460 2.25 -2.68 -15.03
N THR A 461 1.01 -2.58 -14.56
CA THR A 461 0.32 -3.63 -13.80
C THR A 461 -0.69 -4.32 -14.70
N LEU A 462 -0.60 -5.64 -14.82
CA LEU A 462 -1.62 -6.49 -15.46
C LEU A 462 -2.44 -7.14 -14.34
N THR A 463 -3.75 -6.95 -14.34
CA THR A 463 -4.64 -7.52 -13.31
C THR A 463 -5.60 -8.50 -13.97
N LYS A 464 -5.52 -9.79 -13.60
CA LYS A 464 -6.39 -10.86 -14.07
C LYS A 464 -7.75 -10.73 -13.38
N LEU A 465 -8.81 -10.53 -14.15
CA LEU A 465 -10.18 -10.46 -13.63
C LEU A 465 -10.73 -11.88 -13.45
N THR A 466 -11.28 -12.15 -12.28
CA THR A 466 -11.83 -13.46 -11.87
C THR A 466 -13.25 -13.31 -11.31
N ASP A 467 -13.98 -14.41 -11.22
CA ASP A 467 -15.32 -14.48 -10.61
C ASP A 467 -15.27 -14.56 -9.07
N SER A 468 -14.19 -15.11 -8.51
CA SER A 468 -13.87 -15.11 -7.07
C SER A 468 -13.83 -13.69 -6.49
N SER A 469 -14.17 -13.53 -5.20
CA SER A 469 -14.08 -12.29 -4.43
C SER A 469 -12.66 -11.92 -3.98
N VAL A 470 -11.72 -12.87 -4.01
CA VAL A 470 -10.31 -12.69 -3.62
C VAL A 470 -9.64 -11.58 -4.44
N THR A 471 -8.58 -10.97 -3.90
CA THR A 471 -7.71 -10.01 -4.61
C THR A 471 -7.31 -10.57 -5.98
N PRO A 472 -7.62 -9.88 -7.10
CA PRO A 472 -7.39 -10.45 -8.42
C PRO A 472 -5.88 -10.56 -8.71
N PRO A 473 -5.37 -11.70 -9.23
CA PRO A 473 -3.93 -11.89 -9.45
C PRO A 473 -3.33 -10.81 -10.34
N ALA A 474 -2.21 -10.22 -9.90
CA ALA A 474 -1.54 -9.14 -10.63
C ALA A 474 -0.09 -9.48 -10.95
N LYS A 475 0.42 -8.96 -12.07
CA LYS A 475 1.86 -8.94 -12.40
C LYS A 475 2.28 -7.50 -12.66
N ARG A 476 3.44 -7.09 -12.14
CA ARG A 476 3.90 -5.70 -12.20
C ARG A 476 5.28 -5.62 -12.82
N PHE A 477 5.41 -4.76 -13.82
CA PHE A 477 6.64 -4.51 -14.56
C PHE A 477 7.09 -3.07 -14.31
N TYR A 478 8.26 -2.87 -13.73
CA TYR A 478 8.89 -1.57 -13.57
C TYR A 478 9.86 -1.34 -14.73
N VAL A 479 9.79 -0.17 -15.35
CA VAL A 479 10.69 0.25 -16.44
C VAL A 479 11.17 1.70 -16.20
N PRO A 480 12.38 2.08 -16.66
CA PRO A 480 12.85 3.47 -16.58
C PRO A 480 11.93 4.49 -17.25
N GLY A 481 11.93 5.73 -16.79
CA GLY A 481 11.02 6.80 -17.24
C GLY A 481 11.20 7.30 -18.68
N ASP A 482 12.31 6.93 -19.33
CA ASP A 482 12.54 7.13 -20.77
C ASP A 482 11.88 6.02 -21.63
N ARG A 483 11.50 4.88 -21.03
CA ARG A 483 10.78 3.80 -21.70
C ARG A 483 9.28 4.09 -21.81
N THR A 484 8.76 4.02 -23.03
CA THR A 484 7.35 4.24 -23.37
C THR A 484 6.67 3.01 -24.00
N TYR A 485 7.35 1.86 -23.92
CA TYR A 485 6.83 0.58 -24.37
C TYR A 485 7.42 -0.58 -23.55
N LEU A 486 6.70 -1.70 -23.56
CA LEU A 486 7.05 -2.94 -22.90
C LEU A 486 6.52 -4.11 -23.75
N ARG A 487 7.41 -4.99 -24.24
CA ARG A 487 6.99 -6.33 -24.70
C ARG A 487 6.81 -7.20 -23.46
N LEU A 488 5.61 -7.76 -23.28
CA LEU A 488 5.37 -8.67 -22.15
C LEU A 488 6.16 -9.98 -22.34
N PRO A 489 6.81 -10.51 -21.29
CA PRO A 489 7.53 -11.78 -21.38
C PRO A 489 6.57 -12.99 -21.49
N PRO A 490 7.08 -14.16 -21.94
CA PRO A 490 6.32 -15.42 -21.93
C PRO A 490 5.66 -15.67 -20.58
N ASN A 491 4.41 -16.15 -20.62
CA ASN A 491 3.58 -16.44 -19.44
C ASN A 491 3.19 -15.21 -18.60
N ALA A 492 3.42 -13.97 -19.06
CA ALA A 492 2.85 -12.78 -18.42
C ALA A 492 1.31 -12.83 -18.42
N LEU A 493 0.72 -13.19 -19.57
CA LEU A 493 -0.72 -13.42 -19.72
C LEU A 493 -1.02 -14.92 -19.80
N GLU A 494 -2.04 -15.37 -19.09
CA GLU A 494 -2.59 -16.73 -19.22
C GLU A 494 -3.58 -16.79 -20.40
N PRO A 495 -3.70 -17.92 -21.11
CA PRO A 495 -4.72 -18.13 -22.15
C PRO A 495 -6.15 -18.00 -21.63
N ALA A 496 -7.10 -17.77 -22.53
CA ALA A 496 -8.55 -17.74 -22.29
C ALA A 496 -9.00 -16.98 -21.02
N SER A 497 -8.35 -15.84 -20.73
CA SER A 497 -8.49 -15.08 -19.49
C SER A 497 -8.77 -13.60 -19.77
N THR A 498 -9.50 -12.95 -18.86
CA THR A 498 -9.81 -11.52 -18.94
C THR A 498 -8.84 -10.71 -18.08
N TYR A 499 -8.30 -9.62 -18.61
CA TYR A 499 -7.39 -8.71 -17.92
C TYR A 499 -7.82 -7.25 -18.11
N PHE A 500 -7.36 -6.37 -17.24
CA PHE A 500 -7.10 -4.98 -17.61
C PHE A 500 -5.65 -4.63 -17.29
N LEU A 501 -5.12 -3.57 -17.90
CA LEU A 501 -3.80 -3.05 -17.58
C LEU A 501 -3.89 -1.63 -17.01
N ARG A 502 -2.95 -1.30 -16.13
CA ARG A 502 -2.73 0.05 -15.62
C ARG A 502 -1.28 0.45 -15.88
N VAL A 503 -1.06 1.63 -16.46
CA VAL A 503 0.27 2.24 -16.56
C VAL A 503 0.32 3.40 -15.59
N THR A 504 1.23 3.34 -14.63
CA THR A 504 1.50 4.41 -13.66
C THR A 504 2.81 5.09 -14.04
N ALA A 505 2.79 6.40 -14.25
CA ALA A 505 3.97 7.25 -14.24
C ALA A 505 4.33 7.59 -12.79
N ASP A 506 5.59 7.42 -12.41
CA ASP A 506 6.11 7.85 -11.12
C ASP A 506 7.17 8.92 -11.31
N GLY A 507 6.95 10.10 -10.71
CA GLY A 507 7.84 11.27 -10.79
C GLY A 507 8.62 11.54 -9.50
N SER A 508 8.65 10.59 -8.58
CA SER A 508 9.30 10.73 -7.27
C SER A 508 10.82 10.78 -7.45
N PRO A 509 11.53 11.86 -7.04
CA PRO A 509 12.93 12.06 -7.35
C PRO A 509 13.87 11.03 -6.69
N GLY A 510 13.42 10.32 -5.65
CA GLY A 510 14.21 9.30 -4.95
C GLY A 510 13.99 7.86 -5.44
N PHE A 511 13.04 7.62 -6.36
CA PHE A 511 12.58 6.28 -6.73
C PHE A 511 13.45 5.64 -7.83
N GLU A 512 14.13 4.53 -7.50
CA GLU A 512 15.08 3.82 -8.35
C GLU A 512 14.74 2.31 -8.40
N PRO A 513 13.63 1.89 -9.02
CA PRO A 513 13.18 0.49 -9.04
C PRO A 513 14.10 -0.47 -9.79
N TRP A 514 15.04 0.04 -10.59
CA TRP A 514 16.09 -0.74 -11.26
C TRP A 514 17.29 -1.05 -10.34
N ARG A 515 17.29 -0.58 -9.09
CA ARG A 515 18.33 -0.84 -8.06
C ARG A 515 17.76 -1.35 -6.74
N ALA A 516 16.81 -0.63 -6.16
CA ALA A 516 16.34 -0.86 -4.79
C ALA A 516 14.84 -0.54 -4.66
N PRO A 517 13.95 -1.33 -5.28
CA PRO A 517 12.56 -0.96 -5.51
C PRO A 517 11.77 -0.61 -4.25
N SER A 518 11.80 -1.46 -3.22
CA SER A 518 11.00 -1.22 -2.01
C SER A 518 11.52 -0.01 -1.22
N ILE A 519 12.83 0.01 -0.93
CA ILE A 519 13.50 1.08 -0.17
C ILE A 519 13.38 2.44 -0.88
N SER A 520 13.52 2.49 -2.20
CA SER A 520 13.48 3.75 -2.94
C SER A 520 12.06 4.29 -3.13
N MET A 521 11.02 3.44 -3.04
CA MET A 521 9.61 3.86 -3.13
C MET A 521 9.12 4.55 -1.86
N GLU A 522 9.73 4.26 -0.71
CA GLU A 522 9.41 4.89 0.58
C GLU A 522 9.98 6.32 0.69
N ARG A 523 10.93 6.69 -0.17
CA ARG A 523 11.57 8.02 -0.14
C ARG A 523 10.60 9.14 -0.48
N LEU A 524 10.65 10.20 0.32
CA LEU A 524 9.85 11.41 0.11
C LEU A 524 10.67 12.48 -0.65
N PRO A 525 10.02 13.33 -1.47
CA PRO A 525 8.59 13.34 -1.79
C PRO A 525 8.20 12.27 -2.81
N GLY A 526 6.98 11.74 -2.70
CA GLY A 526 6.39 10.83 -3.67
C GLY A 526 5.34 11.51 -4.55
N SER A 527 5.28 11.15 -5.84
CA SER A 527 4.22 11.56 -6.74
C SER A 527 4.04 10.60 -7.90
N SER A 528 2.81 10.12 -8.10
CA SER A 528 2.48 9.20 -9.18
C SER A 528 1.10 9.49 -9.80
N ALA A 529 0.92 9.10 -11.05
CA ALA A 529 -0.33 9.25 -11.79
C ALA A 529 -0.51 8.10 -12.77
N SER A 530 -1.72 7.56 -12.86
CA SER A 530 -1.98 6.33 -13.64
C SER A 530 -3.15 6.43 -14.60
N THR A 531 -3.01 5.72 -15.72
CA THR A 531 -4.01 5.49 -16.76
C THR A 531 -4.34 4.00 -16.82
N PHE A 532 -5.57 3.63 -17.22
CA PHE A 532 -5.99 2.23 -17.29
C PHE A 532 -6.71 1.91 -18.60
N SER A 533 -6.48 0.70 -19.13
CA SER A 533 -7.15 0.19 -20.32
C SER A 533 -8.60 -0.20 -20.03
N ALA A 534 -9.38 -0.39 -21.10
CA ALA A 534 -10.53 -1.27 -21.03
C ALA A 534 -10.10 -2.72 -20.76
N ALA A 535 -11.05 -3.59 -20.45
CA ALA A 535 -10.76 -5.01 -20.30
C ALA A 535 -10.51 -5.68 -21.66
N PHE A 536 -9.52 -6.56 -21.71
CA PHE A 536 -9.17 -7.34 -22.89
C PHE A 536 -9.08 -8.83 -22.55
N THR A 537 -9.27 -9.67 -23.55
CA THR A 537 -9.22 -11.13 -23.43
C THR A 537 -8.01 -11.70 -24.16
N THR A 538 -7.46 -12.79 -23.64
CA THR A 538 -6.37 -13.54 -24.25
C THR A 538 -6.89 -14.67 -25.14
N PRO A 539 -6.10 -15.12 -26.14
CA PRO A 539 -6.45 -16.26 -27.00
C PRO A 539 -6.45 -17.60 -26.24
#